data_AF-A0A807LM21-F1
#
_entry.id   AF-A0A807LM21-F1
#
_cell.length_a   1.000
_cell.length_b   1.000
_cell.length_c   1.000
_cell.angle_alpha   90.00
_cell.angle_beta   90.00
_cell.angle_gamma   90.00
#
_symmetry.space_group_name_H-M   'P 1'
#
loop_
_entity.id
_entity.type
_entity.pdbx_description
1 polymer ?
#
loop_
_entity_poly.entity_id
_entity_poly.type
_entity_poly.pdbx_seq_one_letter_code
_entity_poly.pdbx_strand_id
1 'polypeptide(L)'
;MVMVRIIAAGCFALFSACSWSAGITLLCDEYSVEVEPNGLTVNGRHFSDPQEKPYEIGDQYTGRSLFYSDKEDQNAETNWVAIHIITQLGSGKKAFFYSDKNHTDDKAILCSQGKETPSP
;
A
#
# COMPACT_ATOMS: atom_id res chain seq x y z
N MET A 1 -22.96 -51.01 22.15
CA MET A 1 -23.99 -50.59 21.18
C MET A 1 -25.07 -49.86 21.95
N VAL A 2 -25.44 -48.60 21.74
CA VAL A 2 -25.06 -47.54 20.79
C VAL A 2 -25.19 -46.24 21.59
N MET A 3 -24.15 -45.41 21.57
CA MET A 3 -24.12 -44.10 22.21
C MET A 3 -24.69 -43.08 21.22
N VAL A 4 -25.93 -42.63 21.45
CA VAL A 4 -26.54 -41.56 20.64
C VAL A 4 -26.03 -40.23 21.17
N ARG A 5 -25.08 -39.63 20.44
CA ARG A 5 -24.64 -38.25 20.63
C ARG A 5 -25.40 -37.36 19.66
N ILE A 6 -26.28 -36.54 20.21
CA ILE A 6 -26.71 -35.29 19.58
C ILE A 6 -26.52 -34.23 20.65
N ILE A 7 -25.79 -33.16 20.34
CA ILE A 7 -26.17 -31.77 20.59
C ILE A 7 -25.02 -30.84 20.15
N ALA A 8 -25.45 -29.78 19.47
CA ALA A 8 -24.82 -28.48 19.27
C ALA A 8 -23.56 -28.42 18.41
N ALA A 9 -23.80 -28.22 17.11
CA ALA A 9 -23.49 -26.96 16.43
C ALA A 9 -22.49 -26.05 17.18
N GLY A 10 -21.22 -26.46 17.18
CA GLY A 10 -20.13 -25.53 17.37
C GLY A 10 -20.10 -24.65 16.13
N CYS A 11 -20.66 -23.45 16.22
CA CYS A 11 -20.28 -22.35 15.36
C CYS A 11 -18.76 -22.25 15.43
N PHE A 12 -18.07 -22.85 14.46
CA PHE A 12 -16.84 -22.28 13.97
C PHE A 12 -17.27 -20.92 13.40
N ALA A 13 -17.34 -19.92 14.30
CA ALA A 13 -16.94 -18.59 13.94
C ALA A 13 -15.48 -18.74 13.49
N LEU A 14 -15.31 -19.18 12.23
CA LEU A 14 -14.31 -18.61 11.37
C LEU A 14 -14.53 -17.12 11.56
N PHE A 15 -13.71 -16.53 12.45
CA PHE A 15 -13.36 -15.15 12.35
C PHE A 15 -12.76 -15.02 10.94
N SER A 16 -13.64 -14.91 9.96
CA SER A 16 -13.46 -14.09 8.78
C SER A 16 -13.35 -12.68 9.34
N ALA A 17 -12.23 -12.42 10.02
CA ALA A 17 -11.62 -11.14 10.01
C ALA A 17 -11.37 -10.91 8.53
N CYS A 18 -12.37 -10.33 7.89
CA CYS A 18 -12.20 -9.49 6.73
C CYS A 18 -11.23 -8.41 7.19
N SER A 19 -9.93 -8.75 7.25
CA SER A 19 -8.87 -7.79 7.06
C SER A 19 -9.01 -7.34 5.62
N TRP A 20 -10.05 -6.53 5.36
CA TRP A 20 -9.98 -5.55 4.31
C TRP A 20 -8.71 -4.79 4.66
N SER A 21 -7.67 -5.06 3.91
CA SER A 21 -6.40 -4.36 3.93
C SER A 21 -6.73 -2.88 3.84
N ALA A 22 -6.81 -2.23 5.00
CA ALA A 22 -7.04 -0.81 5.10
C ALA A 22 -5.91 -0.15 4.32
N GLY A 23 -6.29 0.66 3.33
CA GLY A 23 -5.31 1.42 2.58
C GLY A 23 -4.49 2.32 3.50
N ILE A 24 -3.25 2.62 3.11
CA ILE A 24 -2.41 3.56 3.85
C ILE A 24 -2.62 4.94 3.25
N THR A 25 -3.15 5.87 4.04
CA THR A 25 -3.18 7.28 3.65
C THR A 25 -1.81 7.91 3.94
N LEU A 26 -1.23 8.52 2.93
CA LEU A 26 0.03 9.24 2.96
C LEU A 26 -0.24 10.72 2.65
N LEU A 27 0.30 11.58 3.50
CA LEU A 27 0.32 13.03 3.33
C LEU A 27 1.71 13.42 2.85
N CYS A 28 1.81 13.71 1.57
CA CYS A 28 3.00 14.25 0.92
C CYS A 28 2.75 15.75 0.71
N ASP A 29 3.77 16.61 0.84
CA ASP A 29 3.62 18.09 0.91
C ASP A 29 2.41 18.68 0.15
N GLU A 30 2.35 18.49 -1.18
CA GLU A 30 1.26 18.99 -2.04
C GLU A 30 0.29 17.89 -2.53
N TYR A 31 0.47 16.65 -2.07
CA TYR A 31 -0.26 15.48 -2.56
C TYR A 31 -0.91 14.68 -1.44
N SER A 32 -2.23 14.45 -1.58
CA SER A 32 -2.94 13.43 -0.80
C SER A 32 -2.88 12.12 -1.55
N VAL A 33 -2.25 11.12 -0.95
CA VAL A 33 -2.02 9.82 -1.56
C VAL A 33 -2.71 8.75 -0.71
N GLU A 34 -3.58 7.96 -1.32
CA GLU A 34 -4.23 6.82 -0.68
C GLU A 34 -3.76 5.54 -1.36
N VAL A 35 -2.94 4.75 -0.65
CA VAL A 35 -2.43 3.47 -1.12
C VAL A 35 -3.47 2.40 -0.80
N GLU A 36 -4.20 1.95 -1.82
CA GLU A 36 -5.19 0.89 -1.71
C GLU A 36 -4.57 -0.48 -2.05
N PRO A 37 -5.22 -1.60 -1.71
CA PRO A 37 -4.67 -2.94 -1.98
C PRO A 37 -4.41 -3.21 -3.47
N ASN A 38 -5.22 -2.61 -4.35
CA ASN A 38 -5.20 -2.85 -5.79
C ASN A 38 -4.90 -1.57 -6.61
N GLY A 39 -4.53 -0.46 -5.96
CA GLY A 39 -4.38 0.82 -6.64
C GLY A 39 -3.82 1.92 -5.76
N LEU A 40 -3.73 3.11 -6.34
CA LEU A 40 -3.23 4.32 -5.71
C LEU A 40 -4.13 5.47 -6.14
N THR A 41 -4.69 6.19 -5.18
CA THR A 41 -5.41 7.43 -5.47
C THR A 41 -4.53 8.62 -5.11
N VAL A 42 -4.22 9.48 -6.08
CA VAL A 42 -3.41 10.68 -5.89
C VAL A 42 -4.25 11.89 -6.24
N ASN A 43 -4.49 12.78 -5.28
CA ASN A 43 -5.32 13.97 -5.45
C ASN A 43 -6.70 13.67 -6.11
N GLY A 44 -7.30 12.52 -5.78
CA GLY A 44 -8.59 12.07 -6.31
C GLY A 44 -8.54 11.35 -7.67
N ARG A 45 -7.37 11.26 -8.32
CA ARG A 45 -7.19 10.42 -9.53
C ARG A 45 -6.71 9.03 -9.12
N HIS A 46 -7.43 8.01 -9.55
CA HIS A 46 -7.10 6.61 -9.27
C HIS A 46 -6.16 6.04 -10.34
N PHE A 47 -5.16 5.29 -9.88
CA PHE A 47 -4.22 4.52 -10.70
C PHE A 47 -4.30 3.06 -10.27
N SER A 48 -4.46 2.14 -11.21
CA SER A 48 -4.61 0.71 -10.93
C SER A 48 -3.33 -0.08 -11.25
N ASP A 49 -3.37 -1.37 -10.95
CA ASP A 49 -2.38 -2.36 -11.40
C ASP A 49 -0.95 -2.13 -10.90
N PRO A 50 -0.74 -2.11 -9.57
CA PRO A 50 0.58 -1.95 -8.99
C PRO A 50 1.58 -2.97 -9.56
N GLN A 51 2.66 -2.46 -10.11
CA GLN A 51 3.85 -3.22 -10.47
C GLN A 51 4.90 -3.03 -9.36
N GLU A 52 5.11 -4.08 -8.57
CA GLU A 52 6.17 -4.07 -7.55
C GLU A 52 7.53 -4.23 -8.22
N LYS A 53 8.45 -3.29 -7.97
CA LYS A 53 9.85 -3.40 -8.36
C LYS A 53 10.73 -3.41 -7.10
N PRO A 54 11.69 -4.35 -7.01
CA PRO A 54 12.66 -4.33 -5.93
C PRO A 54 13.49 -3.04 -6.00
N TYR A 55 13.87 -2.52 -4.84
CA TYR A 55 14.65 -1.30 -4.73
C TYR A 55 15.84 -1.56 -3.80
N GLU A 56 17.04 -1.63 -4.38
CA GLU A 56 18.28 -1.91 -3.65
C GLU A 56 18.72 -0.68 -2.85
N ILE A 57 18.72 -0.78 -1.51
CA ILE A 57 19.16 0.31 -0.62
C ILE A 57 20.06 -0.27 0.47
N GLY A 58 21.28 -0.66 0.08
CA GLY A 58 22.33 -1.10 0.99
C GLY A 58 21.94 -2.24 1.95
N ASP A 59 22.82 -2.56 2.90
CA ASP A 59 22.67 -3.77 3.72
C ASP A 59 21.75 -3.60 4.94
N GLN A 60 21.42 -2.36 5.31
CA GLN A 60 20.65 -2.05 6.52
C GLN A 60 19.17 -1.71 6.24
N TYR A 61 18.79 -1.65 4.98
CA TYR A 61 17.45 -1.29 4.55
C TYR A 61 16.95 -2.29 3.51
N THR A 62 15.62 -2.39 3.42
CA THR A 62 14.97 -3.01 2.28
C THR A 62 14.07 -1.98 1.63
N GLY A 63 14.10 -1.93 0.31
CA GLY A 63 13.27 -1.04 -0.49
C GLY A 63 12.37 -1.83 -1.42
N ARG A 64 11.15 -1.35 -1.59
CA ARG A 64 10.28 -1.73 -2.69
C ARG A 64 9.58 -0.51 -3.25
N SER A 65 9.32 -0.54 -4.54
CA SER A 65 8.60 0.52 -5.26
C SER A 65 7.32 -0.05 -5.83
N LEU A 66 6.20 0.57 -5.54
CA LEU A 66 4.92 0.25 -6.15
C LEU A 66 4.71 1.25 -7.29
N PHE A 67 4.85 0.79 -8.53
CA PHE A 67 4.64 1.60 -9.73
C PHE A 67 3.21 1.42 -10.22
N TYR A 68 2.54 2.51 -10.53
CA TYR A 68 1.18 2.53 -11.04
C TYR A 68 1.17 3.30 -12.36
N SER A 69 0.38 2.82 -13.31
CA SER A 69 0.17 3.45 -14.61
C SER A 69 -1.32 3.48 -14.89
N ASP A 70 -1.81 4.58 -15.43
CA ASP A 70 -3.19 4.64 -15.90
C ASP A 70 -3.31 3.84 -17.21
N LYS A 71 -3.99 2.69 -17.17
CA LYS A 71 -4.17 1.84 -18.34
C LYS A 71 -5.09 2.46 -19.40
N GLU A 72 -5.87 3.47 -19.05
CA GLU A 72 -6.74 4.17 -19.99
C GLU A 72 -5.98 5.27 -20.75
N ASP A 73 -4.78 5.63 -20.30
CA ASP A 73 -3.91 6.58 -20.98
C ASP A 73 -2.89 5.86 -21.86
N GLN A 74 -2.86 6.23 -23.15
CA GLN A 74 -1.95 5.63 -24.12
C GLN A 74 -0.48 6.07 -23.93
N ASN A 75 -0.21 7.06 -23.08
CA ASN A 75 1.13 7.60 -22.86
C ASN A 75 1.77 7.10 -21.55
N ALA A 76 2.17 5.82 -21.56
CA ALA A 76 2.81 5.16 -20.41
C ALA A 76 4.14 5.80 -19.95
N GLU A 77 4.83 6.54 -20.83
CA GLU A 77 6.10 7.21 -20.49
C GLU A 77 5.91 8.41 -19.55
N THR A 78 4.72 9.02 -19.56
CA THR A 78 4.45 10.26 -18.82
C THR A 78 3.31 10.14 -17.81
N ASN A 79 2.53 9.06 -17.87
CA ASN A 79 1.42 8.83 -16.96
C ASN A 79 1.68 7.63 -16.05
N TRP A 80 2.67 7.83 -15.18
CA TRP A 80 3.00 6.91 -14.11
C TRP A 80 3.17 7.68 -12.80
N VAL A 81 2.89 6.98 -11.71
CA VAL A 81 3.16 7.42 -10.34
C VAL A 81 3.74 6.24 -9.58
N ALA A 82 4.57 6.49 -8.58
CA ALA A 82 5.10 5.44 -7.74
C ALA A 82 5.19 5.84 -6.26
N ILE A 83 5.10 4.82 -5.41
CA ILE A 83 5.35 4.93 -3.98
C ILE A 83 6.54 4.04 -3.63
N HIS A 84 7.61 4.66 -3.16
CA HIS A 84 8.76 3.95 -2.64
C HIS A 84 8.57 3.75 -1.13
N ILE A 85 8.74 2.51 -0.69
CA ILE A 85 8.64 2.10 0.71
C ILE A 85 10.01 1.60 1.14
N ILE A 86 10.68 2.39 1.99
CA ILE A 86 11.98 2.03 2.55
C ILE A 86 11.77 1.57 3.99
N THR A 87 12.21 0.36 4.32
CA THR A 87 12.11 -0.19 5.67
C THR A 87 13.51 -0.40 6.24
N GLN A 88 13.79 0.17 7.43
CA GLN A 88 15.02 -0.10 8.16
C GLN A 88 14.95 -1.47 8.83
N LEU A 89 15.86 -2.40 8.49
CA LEU A 89 15.80 -3.79 8.95
C LEU A 89 15.87 -3.93 10.48
N GLY A 90 16.70 -3.12 11.13
CA GLY A 90 16.92 -3.21 12.58
C GLY A 90 15.77 -2.68 13.44
N SER A 91 14.93 -1.78 12.92
CA SER A 91 13.87 -1.11 13.70
C SER A 91 12.47 -1.32 13.15
N GLY A 92 12.33 -1.81 11.91
CA GLY A 92 11.06 -1.89 11.20
C GLY A 92 10.46 -0.54 10.80
N LYS A 93 11.14 0.58 11.08
CA LYS A 93 10.67 1.92 10.71
C LYS A 93 10.59 2.04 9.19
N LYS A 94 9.52 2.66 8.73
CA LYS A 94 9.24 2.87 7.30
C LYS A 94 9.35 4.35 6.95
N ALA A 95 9.87 4.61 5.76
CA ALA A 95 9.79 5.90 5.09
C ALA A 95 9.08 5.71 3.75
N PHE A 96 8.27 6.71 3.37
CA PHE A 96 7.45 6.69 2.17
C PHE A 96 7.84 7.87 1.28
N PHE A 97 8.03 7.61 -0.01
CA PHE A 97 8.33 8.65 -0.99
C PHE A 97 7.39 8.52 -2.18
N TYR A 98 6.82 9.64 -2.60
CA TYR A 98 6.03 9.75 -3.81
C TYR A 98 6.90 10.20 -4.98
N SER A 99 6.74 9.57 -6.13
CA SER A 99 7.37 9.98 -7.38
C SER A 99 6.38 9.96 -8.55
N ASP A 100 6.61 10.86 -9.50
CA ASP A 100 5.93 10.93 -10.79
C ASP A 100 6.96 11.38 -11.85
N LYS A 101 6.50 11.61 -13.08
CA LYS A 101 7.37 12.09 -14.17
C LYS A 101 8.12 13.40 -13.89
N ASN A 102 7.66 14.22 -12.94
CA ASN A 102 8.26 15.52 -12.60
C ASN A 102 9.09 15.43 -11.30
N HIS A 103 8.89 14.39 -10.49
CA HIS A 103 9.48 14.20 -9.17
C HIS A 103 10.17 12.82 -9.09
N THR A 104 11.29 12.65 -9.79
CA THR A 104 12.06 11.39 -9.82
C THR A 104 13.20 11.37 -8.78
N ASP A 105 13.64 10.18 -8.37
CA ASP A 105 14.81 9.83 -7.54
C ASP A 105 15.30 10.89 -6.52
N ASP A 106 16.02 11.92 -6.94
CA ASP A 106 16.57 12.97 -6.05
C ASP A 106 15.54 14.04 -5.62
N LYS A 107 14.35 14.03 -6.23
CA LYS A 107 13.25 14.99 -6.02
C LYS A 107 11.96 14.32 -5.58
N ALA A 108 12.01 13.03 -5.22
CA ALA A 108 10.85 12.33 -4.70
C ALA A 108 10.34 13.01 -3.42
N ILE A 109 9.03 13.15 -3.30
CA ILE A 109 8.39 13.90 -2.23
C ILE A 109 8.28 13.00 -1.00
N LEU A 110 8.83 13.43 0.14
CA LEU A 110 8.71 12.70 1.39
C LEU A 110 7.25 12.73 1.88
N CYS A 111 6.70 11.57 2.20
CA CYS A 111 5.35 11.46 2.71
C CYS A 111 5.37 11.03 4.18
N SER A 112 4.45 11.60 4.95
CA SER A 112 4.12 11.14 6.29
C SER A 112 2.89 10.26 6.25
N GLN A 113 2.81 9.25 7.11
CA GLN A 113 1.58 8.49 7.26
C GLN A 113 0.53 9.40 7.91
N GLY A 114 -0.62 9.55 7.25
CA GLY A 114 -1.77 10.22 7.85
C GLY A 114 -2.14 9.52 9.16
N LYS A 115 -2.63 10.26 10.15
CA LYS A 115 -3.14 9.64 11.39
C LYS A 115 -4.17 8.59 11.00
N GLU A 116 -4.01 7.36 11.47
CA GLU A 116 -5.04 6.33 11.35
C GLU A 116 -6.34 6.92 11.89
N THR A 117 -7.34 7.10 11.03
CA THR A 117 -8.70 7.35 11.51
C THR A 117 -9.07 6.11 12.33
N PRO A 118 -9.33 6.23 13.65
CA PRO A 118 -9.77 5.08 14.42
C PRO A 118 -11.04 4.56 13.76
N SER A 119 -11.05 3.30 13.32
CA SER A 119 -12.31 2.68 12.92
C SER A 119 -13.26 2.73 14.12
N PRO A 120 -14.53 3.13 13.92
CA PRO A 120 -15.53 3.21 14.99
C PRO A 120 -15.84 1.84 15.60
#